data_AF-A0A7C3V318-F1
#
_entry.id   AF-A0A7C3V318-F1
#
_cell.length_a   1.000
_cell.length_b   1.000
_cell.length_c   1.000
_cell.angle_alpha   90.00
_cell.angle_beta   90.00
_cell.angle_gamma   90.00
#
_symmetry.space_group_name_H-M   'P 1'
#
loop_
_entity.id
_entity.type
_entity.pdbx_description
1 polymer ?
#
loop_
_entity_poly.entity_id
_entity_poly.type
_entity_poly.pdbx_seq_one_letter_code
_entity_poly.pdbx_strand_id
1 'polypeptide(L)'
;MVKDHDIQVGEVVKSARQTLRFSLRIFKGTKFIDIRTFSPLTEGGEPKPTAKGVSVPPHLWPEFRKVLARVDKALCEQKWLDEEDLCGDEG
;
A
#
# COMPACT_ATOMS: atom_id res chain seq x y z
N MET A 1 27.61 -0.25 -6.16
CA MET A 1 26.24 -0.64 -6.55
C MET A 1 25.33 -0.33 -5.38
N VAL A 2 24.57 0.78 -5.45
CA VAL A 2 23.60 1.09 -4.41
C VAL A 2 22.51 0.03 -4.53
N LYS A 3 22.42 -0.88 -3.54
CA LYS A 3 21.26 -1.75 -3.45
C LYS A 3 20.06 -0.82 -3.23
N ASP A 4 19.14 -0.77 -4.19
CA ASP A 4 17.82 -0.15 -4.02
C ASP A 4 17.11 -0.91 -2.89
N HIS A 5 17.35 -0.51 -1.64
CA HIS A 5 16.63 -1.05 -0.50
C HIS A 5 15.26 -0.39 -0.48
N ASP A 6 14.27 -1.08 -1.04
CA ASP A 6 12.87 -0.77 -0.80
C ASP A 6 12.63 -0.91 0.71
N ILE A 7 12.30 0.19 1.39
CA ILE A 7 11.98 0.19 2.82
C ILE A 7 10.52 -0.22 2.92
N GLN A 8 10.25 -1.46 3.35
CA GLN A 8 8.89 -1.88 3.66
C GLN A 8 8.42 -1.18 4.94
N VAL A 9 7.31 -0.45 4.85
CA VAL A 9 6.67 0.28 5.96
C VAL A 9 5.65 -0.60 6.66
N GLY A 10 4.90 -1.40 5.89
CA GLY A 10 3.88 -2.29 6.44
C GLY A 10 3.24 -3.17 5.37
N GLU A 11 2.37 -4.07 5.79
CA GLU A 11 1.59 -4.92 4.89
C GLU A 11 0.21 -5.28 5.44
N VAL A 12 -0.74 -5.52 4.54
CA VAL A 12 -2.10 -5.98 4.84
C VAL A 12 -2.35 -7.30 4.13
N VAL A 13 -2.77 -8.34 4.87
CA VAL A 13 -3.13 -9.63 4.28
C VAL A 13 -4.49 -9.50 3.58
N LYS A 14 -4.52 -9.63 2.25
CA LYS A 14 -5.75 -9.58 1.45
C LYS A 14 -6.45 -10.94 1.36
N SER A 15 -5.66 -12.01 1.32
CA SER A 15 -6.14 -13.39 1.28
C SER A 15 -5.01 -14.36 1.64
N ALA A 16 -5.32 -15.66 1.71
CA ALA A 16 -4.32 -16.73 1.92
C ALA A 16 -3.17 -16.73 0.90
N ARG A 17 -3.32 -16.03 -0.24
CA ARG A 17 -2.31 -15.97 -1.29
C ARG A 17 -1.93 -14.54 -1.68
N GLN A 18 -2.38 -13.50 -0.98
CA GLN A 18 -2.08 -12.13 -1.39
C GLN A 18 -1.86 -11.21 -0.20
N THR A 19 -0.80 -10.41 -0.27
CA THR A 19 -0.53 -9.32 0.66
C THR A 19 -0.44 -8.00 -0.10
N LEU A 20 -0.97 -6.93 0.47
CA LEU A 20 -0.74 -5.56 0.01
C LEU A 20 0.43 -5.00 0.80
N ARG A 21 1.54 -4.69 0.13
CA ARG A 21 2.72 -4.11 0.78
C ARG A 21 2.81 -2.61 0.50
N PHE A 22 3.24 -1.89 1.51
CA PHE A 22 3.50 -0.45 1.47
C PHE A 22 5.00 -0.27 1.64
N SER A 23 5.66 0.34 0.66
CA SER A 23 7.11 0.55 0.69
C SER A 23 7.53 1.93 0.19
N LEU A 24 8.70 2.39 0.64
CA LEU A 24 9.39 3.54 0.10
C LEU A 24 10.51 3.01 -0.80
N ARG A 25 10.52 3.42 -2.07
CA ARG A 25 11.49 2.94 -3.06
C ARG A 25 12.13 4.06 -3.86
N ILE A 26 13.30 3.75 -4.40
CA ILE A 26 13.97 4.59 -5.40
C ILE A 26 13.99 3.81 -6.71
N PHE A 27 13.58 4.46 -7.80
CA PHE A 27 13.67 3.90 -9.13
C PHE A 27 14.23 4.95 -10.08
N LYS A 28 15.39 4.66 -10.66
CA LYS A 28 16.12 5.57 -11.57
C LYS A 28 16.29 6.99 -10.97
N GLY A 29 16.68 7.05 -9.70
CA GLY A 29 16.89 8.31 -8.97
C GLY A 29 15.61 9.02 -8.51
N THR A 30 14.42 8.49 -8.84
CA THR A 30 13.15 9.06 -8.41
C THR A 30 12.58 8.27 -7.22
N LYS A 31 12.14 8.99 -6.18
CA LYS A 31 11.52 8.40 -4.99
C LYS A 31 10.04 8.12 -5.23
N PHE A 32 9.54 7.02 -4.68
CA PHE A 32 8.12 6.65 -4.72
C PHE A 32 7.68 6.04 -3.39
N ILE A 33 6.41 6.27 -3.06
CA ILE A 33 5.64 5.44 -2.13
C ILE A 33 4.94 4.39 -3.00
N ASP A 34 5.34 3.12 -2.91
CA ASP A 34 4.74 2.02 -3.68
C ASP A 34 3.75 1.23 -2.80
N ILE A 35 2.54 1.06 -3.31
CA ILE A 35 1.47 0.27 -2.68
C ILE A 35 1.12 -0.83 -3.67
N ARG A 36 1.52 -2.07 -3.41
CA ARG A 36 1.47 -3.15 -4.41
C ARG A 36 1.04 -4.47 -3.83
N THR A 37 0.23 -5.21 -4.61
CA THR A 37 -0.15 -6.57 -4.27
C THR A 37 1.00 -7.52 -4.60
N PHE A 38 1.37 -8.35 -3.64
CA PHE A 38 2.30 -9.46 -3.78
C PHE A 38 1.52 -10.77 -3.76
N SER A 39 1.92 -11.73 -4.59
CA SER A 39 1.41 -13.09 -4.59
C SER A 39 2.58 -14.07 -4.43
N PRO A 40 2.43 -15.19 -3.70
CA PRO A 40 3.44 -16.23 -3.66
C PRO A 40 3.60 -16.83 -5.06
N LEU A 41 4.83 -17.22 -5.39
CA LEU A 41 5.03 -18.18 -6.47
C LEU A 41 4.36 -19.50 -6.06
N THR A 42 3.77 -20.22 -7.01
CA THR A 42 3.34 -21.60 -6.76
C THR A 42 4.52 -22.39 -6.20
N GLU A 43 4.38 -22.80 -4.92
CA GLU A 43 5.32 -23.52 -4.05
C GLU A 43 6.57 -22.75 -3.56
N GLY A 44 6.60 -22.46 -2.25
CA GLY A 44 7.80 -22.19 -1.44
C GLY A 44 8.60 -20.91 -1.73
N GLY A 45 8.33 -20.21 -2.82
CA GLY A 45 9.09 -19.03 -3.24
C GLY A 45 8.70 -17.75 -2.50
N GLU A 46 9.64 -16.80 -2.43
CA GLU A 46 9.36 -15.45 -1.92
C GLU A 46 8.23 -14.78 -2.71
N PRO A 47 7.30 -14.06 -2.03
CA PRO A 47 6.22 -13.35 -2.70
C PRO A 47 6.76 -12.37 -3.74
N LYS A 48 6.19 -12.38 -4.95
CA LYS A 48 6.56 -11.48 -6.04
C LYS A 48 5.56 -10.33 -6.19
N PRO A 49 6.03 -9.12 -6.51
CA PRO A 49 5.15 -8.00 -6.82
C PRO A 49 4.36 -8.31 -8.08
N THR A 50 3.06 -8.02 -8.05
CA THR A 50 2.20 -8.10 -9.23
C THR A 50 2.12 -6.75 -9.96
N ALA A 51 1.56 -6.75 -11.17
CA ALA A 51 1.22 -5.49 -11.86
C ALA A 51 0.15 -4.67 -11.10
N LYS A 52 -0.59 -5.28 -10.15
CA LYS A 52 -1.61 -4.60 -9.36
C LYS A 52 -0.97 -3.79 -8.23
N GLY A 53 -0.82 -2.50 -8.45
CA GLY A 53 -0.29 -1.55 -7.47
C GLY A 53 -0.14 -0.16 -8.05
N VAL A 54 0.06 0.81 -7.18
CA VAL A 54 0.28 2.22 -7.55
C VAL A 54 1.57 2.70 -6.92
N SER A 55 2.35 3.46 -7.69
CA SER A 55 3.52 4.17 -7.19
C SER A 55 3.21 5.66 -7.17
N VAL A 56 3.25 6.26 -5.99
CA VAL A 56 2.92 7.68 -5.77
C VAL A 56 4.22 8.45 -5.55
N PRO A 57 4.53 9.47 -6.36
CA PRO A 57 5.63 10.38 -6.09
C PRO A 57 5.43 11.13 -4.76
N PRO A 58 6.49 11.39 -3.97
CA PRO A 58 6.36 12.07 -2.68
C PRO A 58 5.64 13.42 -2.73
N HIS A 59 5.81 14.19 -3.81
CA HIS A 59 5.16 15.50 -3.96
C HIS A 59 3.63 15.41 -4.12
N LEU A 60 3.08 14.25 -4.53
CA LEU A 60 1.64 14.02 -4.64
C LEU A 60 1.03 13.37 -3.38
N TRP A 61 1.86 12.92 -2.43
CA TRP A 61 1.38 12.23 -1.23
C TRP A 61 0.37 13.04 -0.39
N PRO A 62 0.55 14.37 -0.19
CA PRO A 62 -0.44 15.16 0.54
C PRO A 62 -1.81 15.19 -0.13
N GLU A 63 -1.85 15.23 -1.46
CA GLU A 63 -3.09 15.21 -2.23
C GLU A 63 -3.73 13.82 -2.21
N PHE A 64 -2.92 12.78 -2.38
CA PHE A 64 -3.36 11.39 -2.26
C PHE A 64 -4.08 11.15 -0.91
N ARG A 65 -3.49 11.60 0.20
CA ARG A 65 -4.11 11.53 1.53
C ARG A 65 -5.42 12.32 1.65
N LYS A 66 -5.53 13.48 1.02
CA LYS A 66 -6.80 14.25 1.00
C LYS A 66 -7.91 13.47 0.29
N VAL A 67 -7.57 12.72 -0.76
CA VAL A 67 -8.53 11.86 -1.46
C VAL A 67 -8.89 10.65 -0.60
N LEU A 68 -7.94 10.02 0.10
CA LEU A 68 -8.24 8.93 1.04
C LEU A 68 -9.24 9.36 2.11
N ALA A 69 -9.06 10.54 2.72
CA ALA A 69 -10.03 11.07 3.69
C ALA A 69 -11.45 11.30 3.11
N ARG A 70 -11.58 11.47 1.79
CA ARG A 70 -12.89 11.50 1.10
C ARG A 70 -13.43 10.10 0.87
N VAL A 71 -12.56 9.13 0.58
CA VAL A 71 -12.93 7.71 0.49
C VAL A 71 -13.48 7.23 1.82
N ASP A 72 -12.83 7.56 2.93
CA ASP A 72 -13.28 7.25 4.30
C ASP A 72 -14.72 7.71 4.54
N LYS A 73 -15.02 8.98 4.24
CA LYS A 73 -16.40 9.52 4.33
C LYS A 73 -17.38 8.77 3.44
N ALA A 74 -17.00 8.49 2.20
CA ALA A 74 -17.85 7.77 1.27
C ALA A 74 -18.13 6.33 1.73
N LEU A 75 -17.17 5.67 2.39
CA LEU A 75 -17.36 4.33 2.96
C LEU A 75 -18.42 4.34 4.07
N CYS A 76 -18.39 5.35 4.95
CA CYS A 76 -19.41 5.54 5.98
C CYS A 76 -20.79 5.89 5.41
N GLU A 77 -20.85 6.81 4.44
CA GLU A 77 -22.11 7.19 3.79
C GLU A 77 -22.78 5.99 3.09
N GLN A 78 -21.99 5.10 2.49
CA GLN A 78 -22.47 3.87 1.85
C GLN A 78 -22.74 2.73 2.83
N LYS A 79 -22.45 2.92 4.14
CA LYS A 79 -22.56 1.90 5.19
C LYS A 79 -21.74 0.63 4.91
N TRP A 80 -20.57 0.82 4.30
CA TRP A 80 -19.61 -0.28 4.11
C TRP A 80 -18.75 -0.49 5.36
N LEU A 81 -18.53 0.59 6.12
CA LEU A 81 -17.83 0.66 7.38
C LEU A 81 -18.47 1.76 8.24
N ASP A 82 -18.35 1.68 9.55
CA ASP A 82 -18.73 2.74 10.48
C ASP A 82 -17.50 3.58 10.87
N GLU A 83 -17.70 4.76 11.48
CA GLU A 83 -16.58 5.64 11.88
C GLU A 83 -15.61 4.96 12.86
N GLU A 84 -16.12 4.05 13.69
CA GLU A 84 -15.32 3.26 14.65
C GLU A 84 -14.34 2.32 13.95
N ASP A 85 -14.66 1.83 12.74
CA ASP A 85 -13.78 0.95 11.96
C ASP A 85 -12.59 1.69 11.33
N LEU A 86 -12.70 3.01 11.17
CA LEU A 86 -11.68 3.85 10.51
C LEU A 86 -10.63 4.40 11.48
N CYS A 87 -10.95 4.44 12.77
CA CYS A 87 -10.02 4.79 13.84
C CYS A 87 -9.15 3.57 14.20
N GLY A 88 -8.20 3.24 13.34
CA GLY A 88 -7.12 2.33 13.71
C GLY A 88 -6.18 2.99 14.70
N ASP A 89 -6.23 2.59 15.97
CA ASP A 89 -5.15 2.84 16.94
C ASP A 89 -3.86 2.16 16.42
N GLU A 90 -2.87 2.96 16.03
CA GLU A 90 -1.51 2.44 15.84
C GLU A 90 -0.80 2.43 17.20
N GLY A 91 -0.38 1.25 17.64
CA GLY A 91 0.63 1.10 18.70
C GLY A 91 2.01 1.58 18.25
#